data_AF-A0A367KBC7-F1
#
_entry.id   AF-A0A367KBC7-F1
#
_cell.length_a   1.000
_cell.length_b   1.000
_cell.length_c   1.000
_cell.angle_alpha   90.00
_cell.angle_beta   90.00
_cell.angle_gamma   90.00
#
_symmetry.space_group_name_H-M   'P 1'
#
loop_
_entity.id
_entity.type
_entity.pdbx_description
1 polymer ?
#
loop_
_entity_poly.entity_id
_entity_poly.type
_entity_poly.pdbx_seq_one_letter_code
_entity_poly.pdbx_strand_id
1 'polypeptide(L)'
;MEVVISLLTGFGISFATIKDIMTTTKPYGDQLNDMCFHPANNDSQGNLRVVYSGLSSHMDRALCVLVNVFQNASHDIMGAPMTALLLATFGTVIVLMSLEGARKGFKGSLLALFPLYAFSANIITATAMFAFIWVPLSLYYKKRAQKADFNITLPDVYGSLVGVLVAYGLPTALLFSPLVQPDSRLEQDLWASWQFVPLLMVPLIPLFIKFFCQPSTIDRVDDKALRERLYVAEGKDALEKVYLTLGIVNMLIYFGMYLKVALQGIHIWDSLVLLYRAPDNLPATITFGDLGQIVSTRIMMIDLVGFSLGLLVWTFLDGGVLAGLTVAFIMPIIGPSAAISFYSYYRESKIQNLAAMNPPTDKPSSSRQKRKL
;
A
#
# COMPACT_ATOMS: atom_id res chain seq x y z
N MET A 1 2.35 -3.16 -25.49
CA MET A 1 0.88 -3.17 -25.35
C MET A 1 0.44 -3.10 -23.89
N GLU A 2 0.66 -4.12 -23.04
CA GLU A 2 0.22 -4.09 -21.62
C GLU A 2 0.64 -2.82 -20.84
N VAL A 3 1.87 -2.33 -20.97
CA VAL A 3 2.33 -1.10 -20.28
C VAL A 3 1.51 0.13 -20.69
N VAL A 4 1.12 0.21 -21.97
CA VAL A 4 0.28 1.30 -22.48
C VAL A 4 -1.15 1.14 -21.97
N ILE A 5 -1.66 -0.10 -21.95
CA ILE A 5 -2.99 -0.41 -21.39
C ILE A 5 -3.02 -0.04 -19.89
N SER A 6 -2.02 -0.43 -19.10
CA SER A 6 -1.94 -0.05 -17.68
C SER A 6 -1.87 1.45 -17.47
N LEU A 7 -1.15 2.19 -18.33
CA LEU A 7 -1.04 3.64 -18.20
C LEU A 7 -2.39 4.32 -18.49
N LEU A 8 -3.08 3.90 -19.55
CA LEU A 8 -4.39 4.45 -19.91
C LEU A 8 -5.47 4.09 -18.89
N THR A 9 -5.53 2.82 -18.48
CA THR A 9 -6.51 2.34 -17.48
C THR A 9 -6.22 2.92 -16.10
N GLY A 10 -4.96 2.93 -15.69
CA GLY A 10 -4.50 3.55 -14.45
C GLY A 10 -4.80 5.04 -14.41
N PHE A 11 -4.53 5.78 -15.49
CA PHE A 11 -4.91 7.19 -15.61
C PHE A 11 -6.42 7.37 -15.52
N GLY A 12 -7.20 6.56 -16.25
CA GLY A 12 -8.66 6.65 -16.24
C GLY A 12 -9.26 6.44 -14.86
N ILE A 13 -8.82 5.40 -14.14
CA ILE A 13 -9.26 5.11 -12.76
C ILE A 13 -8.86 6.28 -11.85
N SER A 14 -7.59 6.68 -11.88
CA SER A 14 -7.08 7.74 -11.00
C SER A 14 -7.75 9.08 -11.25
N PHE A 15 -7.97 9.44 -12.51
CA PHE A 15 -8.67 10.66 -12.90
C PHE A 15 -10.12 10.64 -12.43
N ALA A 16 -10.83 9.52 -12.62
CA ALA A 16 -12.20 9.38 -12.15
C ALA A 16 -12.29 9.51 -10.62
N THR A 17 -11.42 8.80 -9.88
CA THR A 17 -11.34 8.85 -8.42
C THR A 17 -11.02 10.27 -7.92
N ILE A 18 -9.97 10.91 -8.43
CA ILE A 18 -9.59 12.27 -8.03
C ILE A 18 -10.68 13.28 -8.39
N LYS A 19 -11.26 13.20 -9.59
CA LYS A 19 -12.34 14.10 -10.00
C LYS A 19 -13.54 14.00 -9.07
N ASP A 20 -13.92 12.78 -8.69
CA ASP A 20 -15.06 12.56 -7.80
C ASP A 20 -14.77 13.09 -6.38
N ILE A 21 -13.57 12.82 -5.86
CA ILE A 21 -13.08 13.39 -4.59
C ILE A 21 -13.14 14.91 -4.65
N MET A 22 -12.55 15.55 -5.66
CA MET A 22 -12.51 17.01 -5.81
C MET A 22 -13.90 17.64 -5.88
N THR A 23 -14.79 17.01 -6.66
CA THR A 23 -16.18 17.50 -6.82
C THR A 23 -16.92 17.44 -5.50
N THR A 24 -16.72 16.36 -4.75
CA THR A 24 -17.36 16.11 -3.45
C THR A 24 -16.80 16.98 -2.34
N THR A 25 -15.50 17.24 -2.37
CA THR A 25 -14.85 18.08 -1.38
C THR A 25 -15.20 19.53 -1.57
N LYS A 26 -15.62 20.00 -2.74
CA LYS A 26 -15.84 21.43 -3.01
C LYS A 26 -16.59 22.20 -1.90
N PRO A 27 -17.76 21.77 -1.41
CA PRO A 27 -18.47 22.48 -0.33
C PRO A 27 -17.71 22.49 1.00
N TYR A 28 -17.02 21.40 1.32
CA TYR A 28 -16.20 21.27 2.53
C TYR A 28 -14.84 21.98 2.39
N GLY A 29 -14.30 22.06 1.18
CA GLY A 29 -12.96 22.50 0.85
C GLY A 29 -12.80 24.00 1.06
N ASP A 30 -13.83 24.80 0.79
CA ASP A 30 -13.79 26.24 1.08
C ASP A 30 -13.70 26.51 2.58
N GLN A 31 -14.47 25.78 3.38
CA GLN A 31 -14.44 25.86 4.85
C GLN A 31 -13.15 25.29 5.44
N LEU A 32 -12.65 24.18 4.91
CA LEU A 32 -11.39 23.56 5.31
C LEU A 32 -10.19 24.46 4.95
N ASN A 33 -10.23 25.09 3.77
CA ASN A 33 -9.24 26.08 3.36
C ASN A 33 -9.31 27.31 4.26
N ASP A 34 -10.51 27.81 4.57
CA ASP A 34 -10.67 28.93 5.50
C ASP A 34 -10.08 28.59 6.88
N MET A 35 -10.44 27.43 7.42
CA MET A 35 -9.94 26.98 8.72
C MET A 35 -8.42 26.77 8.76
N CYS A 36 -7.86 26.07 7.76
CA CYS A 36 -6.43 25.76 7.75
C CYS A 36 -5.56 26.94 7.29
N PHE A 37 -6.09 27.88 6.50
CA PHE A 37 -5.29 28.93 5.86
C PHE A 37 -5.57 30.36 6.37
N HIS A 38 -6.69 30.62 7.05
CA HIS A 38 -6.93 31.94 7.68
C HIS A 38 -6.29 32.07 9.07
N PRO A 39 -5.36 33.02 9.27
CA PRO A 39 -4.66 33.21 10.56
C PRO A 39 -5.57 33.50 11.76
N ALA A 40 -6.76 34.05 11.52
CA ALA A 40 -7.71 34.47 12.55
C ALA A 40 -8.55 33.30 13.12
N ASN A 41 -8.60 32.16 12.43
CA ASN A 41 -9.43 31.02 12.82
C ASN A 41 -8.71 29.99 13.70
N ASN A 42 -7.43 30.23 14.03
CA ASN A 42 -6.61 29.35 14.88
C ASN A 42 -7.20 29.20 16.30
N ASP A 43 -7.95 30.21 16.77
CA ASP A 43 -8.50 30.26 18.14
C ASP A 43 -10.04 30.15 18.21
N SER A 44 -10.75 30.26 17.08
CA SER A 44 -12.23 30.41 17.08
C SER A 44 -13.01 29.09 17.04
N GLN A 45 -12.39 27.98 16.62
CA GLN A 45 -13.07 26.68 16.47
C GLN A 45 -12.66 25.61 17.49
N GLY A 46 -11.88 25.98 18.52
CA GLY A 46 -11.77 25.25 19.79
C GLY A 46 -11.59 23.73 19.67
N ASN A 47 -10.51 23.27 19.03
CA ASN A 47 -9.82 21.97 19.23
C ASN A 47 -8.92 21.59 18.03
N LEU A 48 -9.05 22.27 16.89
CA LEU A 48 -8.31 21.94 15.67
C LEU A 48 -6.95 22.66 15.61
N ARG A 49 -5.87 21.87 15.59
CA ARG A 49 -4.50 22.37 15.50
C ARG A 49 -4.17 22.76 14.05
N VAL A 50 -3.62 23.96 13.85
CA VAL A 50 -3.17 24.44 12.53
C VAL A 50 -1.64 24.40 12.39
N VAL A 51 -0.90 24.38 13.50
CA VAL A 51 0.58 24.37 13.51
C VAL A 51 1.09 23.01 14.01
N TYR A 52 1.64 22.17 13.13
CA TYR A 52 2.07 20.81 13.48
C TYR A 52 3.58 20.71 13.70
N SER A 53 4.35 21.07 12.67
CA SER A 53 5.81 20.98 12.64
C SER A 53 6.49 22.26 13.11
N GLY A 54 5.87 23.42 12.86
CA GLY A 54 6.51 24.73 13.06
C GLY A 54 7.65 25.04 12.08
N LEU A 55 7.91 24.18 11.09
CA LEU A 55 9.02 24.35 10.13
C LEU A 55 8.65 25.31 8.98
N SER A 56 7.40 25.25 8.52
CA SER A 56 6.90 26.11 7.44
C SER A 56 5.39 26.22 7.51
N SER A 57 4.87 27.43 7.34
CA SER A 57 3.42 27.68 7.29
C SER A 57 2.73 26.89 6.17
N HIS A 58 3.37 26.73 5.01
CA HIS A 58 2.80 25.95 3.91
C HIS A 58 2.69 24.46 4.23
N MET A 59 3.70 23.91 4.92
CA MET A 59 3.69 22.50 5.31
C MET A 59 2.65 22.24 6.39
N ASP A 60 2.57 23.10 7.39
CA ASP A 60 1.60 22.99 8.47
C ASP A 60 0.15 23.10 7.96
N ARG A 61 -0.10 23.95 6.95
CA ARG A 61 -1.40 24.06 6.28
C ARG A 61 -1.78 22.80 5.50
N ALA A 62 -0.82 22.21 4.78
CA ALA A 62 -1.05 20.94 4.08
C ALA A 62 -1.32 19.79 5.08
N LEU A 63 -0.58 19.76 6.19
CA LEU A 63 -0.81 18.78 7.26
C LEU A 63 -2.16 19.00 7.94
N CYS A 64 -2.57 20.25 8.17
CA CYS A 64 -3.90 20.55 8.71
C CYS A 64 -5.01 19.93 7.86
N VAL A 65 -4.95 20.06 6.53
CA VAL A 65 -5.92 19.44 5.62
C VAL A 65 -5.90 17.91 5.75
N LEU A 66 -4.73 17.29 5.68
CA LEU A 66 -4.60 15.84 5.74
C LEU A 66 -5.07 15.27 7.09
N VAL A 67 -4.61 15.85 8.20
CA VAL A 67 -4.99 15.44 9.55
C VAL A 67 -6.50 15.56 9.73
N ASN A 68 -7.11 16.68 9.32
CA ASN A 68 -8.57 16.85 9.43
C ASN A 68 -9.33 15.80 8.61
N VAL A 69 -8.89 15.48 7.40
CA VAL A 69 -9.54 14.46 6.57
C VAL A 69 -9.45 13.08 7.22
N PHE A 70 -8.26 12.66 7.68
CA PHE A 70 -8.09 11.35 8.33
C PHE A 70 -8.80 11.27 9.69
N GLN A 71 -8.74 12.34 10.49
CA GLN A 71 -9.37 12.41 11.80
C GLN A 71 -10.89 12.34 11.67
N ASN A 72 -11.50 13.19 10.84
CA ASN A 72 -12.95 13.16 10.63
C ASN A 72 -13.41 11.82 10.05
N ALA A 73 -12.65 11.22 9.12
CA ALA A 73 -12.97 9.87 8.67
C ALA A 73 -12.89 8.85 9.81
N SER A 74 -11.89 8.94 10.69
CA SER A 74 -11.72 8.00 11.80
C SER A 74 -12.76 8.13 12.92
N HIS A 75 -13.44 9.27 13.00
CA HIS A 75 -14.50 9.51 13.98
C HIS A 75 -15.88 9.09 13.50
N ASP A 76 -16.05 8.98 12.18
CA ASP A 76 -17.28 8.44 11.60
C ASP A 76 -17.37 6.92 11.81
N ILE A 77 -18.58 6.45 12.10
CA ILE A 77 -18.87 5.04 12.40
C ILE A 77 -18.54 4.10 11.23
N MET A 78 -18.71 4.58 9.99
CA MET A 78 -18.32 3.88 8.76
C MET A 78 -16.93 4.30 8.28
N GLY A 79 -16.54 5.54 8.52
CA GLY A 79 -15.25 6.08 8.10
C GLY A 79 -14.07 5.41 8.78
N ALA A 80 -14.15 5.10 10.08
CA ALA A 80 -13.04 4.44 10.78
C ALA A 80 -12.74 3.04 10.19
N PRO A 81 -13.74 2.15 10.02
CA PRO A 81 -13.57 0.89 9.29
C PRO A 81 -13.00 1.08 7.88
N MET A 82 -13.53 2.01 7.08
CA MET A 82 -13.06 2.23 5.70
C MET A 82 -11.61 2.72 5.66
N THR A 83 -11.25 3.63 6.56
CA THR A 83 -9.88 4.13 6.70
C THR A 83 -8.95 2.99 7.11
N ALA A 84 -9.32 2.19 8.11
CA ALA A 84 -8.52 1.03 8.52
C ALA A 84 -8.32 0.02 7.38
N LEU A 85 -9.36 -0.25 6.58
CA LEU A 85 -9.27 -1.12 5.40
C LEU A 85 -8.37 -0.54 4.31
N LEU A 86 -8.49 0.76 4.02
CA LEU A 86 -7.64 1.46 3.08
C LEU A 86 -6.18 1.39 3.50
N LEU A 87 -5.87 1.72 4.75
CA LEU A 87 -4.51 1.70 5.28
C LEU A 87 -3.93 0.27 5.36
N ALA A 88 -4.73 -0.73 5.74
CA ALA A 88 -4.29 -2.14 5.74
C ALA A 88 -3.97 -2.65 4.31
N THR A 89 -4.82 -2.29 3.35
CA THR A 89 -4.61 -2.60 1.92
C THR A 89 -3.36 -1.89 1.41
N PHE A 90 -3.18 -0.62 1.80
CA PHE A 90 -2.04 0.16 1.39
C PHE A 90 -0.73 -0.38 1.98
N GLY A 91 -0.70 -0.71 3.28
CA GLY A 91 0.43 -1.34 3.93
C GLY A 91 0.86 -2.64 3.25
N THR A 92 -0.10 -3.48 2.85
CA THR A 92 0.17 -4.72 2.12
C THR A 92 0.79 -4.45 0.75
N VAL A 93 0.28 -3.44 0.05
CA VAL A 93 0.86 -2.99 -1.21
C VAL A 93 2.26 -2.43 -1.01
N ILE A 94 2.53 -1.66 0.05
CA ILE A 94 3.89 -1.20 0.36
C ILE A 94 4.83 -2.39 0.57
N VAL A 95 4.40 -3.43 1.29
CA VAL A 95 5.21 -4.66 1.44
C VAL A 95 5.46 -5.28 0.06
N LEU A 96 4.44 -5.42 -0.79
CA LEU A 96 4.60 -5.92 -2.16
C LEU A 96 5.60 -5.08 -2.97
N MET A 97 5.47 -3.75 -2.94
CA MET A 97 6.40 -2.85 -3.63
C MET A 97 7.82 -2.99 -3.11
N SER A 98 8.00 -3.11 -1.79
CA SER A 98 9.32 -3.27 -1.17
C SER A 98 9.97 -4.58 -1.58
N LEU A 99 9.22 -5.68 -1.62
CA LEU A 99 9.71 -7.00 -2.03
C LEU A 99 10.04 -7.02 -3.52
N GLU A 100 9.21 -6.41 -4.37
CA GLU A 100 9.52 -6.26 -5.79
C GLU A 100 10.76 -5.38 -6.01
N GLY A 101 10.87 -4.25 -5.30
CA GLY A 101 12.05 -3.38 -5.36
C GLY A 101 13.33 -4.05 -4.84
N ALA A 102 13.21 -4.97 -3.88
CA ALA A 102 14.32 -5.70 -3.27
C ALA A 102 14.84 -6.88 -4.13
N ARG A 103 14.15 -7.26 -5.22
CA ARG A 103 14.67 -8.31 -6.10
C ARG A 103 15.95 -7.88 -6.80
N LYS A 104 16.84 -8.83 -7.07
CA LYS A 104 18.20 -8.60 -7.57
C LYS A 104 18.27 -7.66 -8.77
N GLY A 105 17.38 -7.82 -9.76
CA GLY A 105 17.39 -6.96 -10.95
C GLY A 105 16.68 -5.62 -10.80
N PHE A 106 16.03 -5.37 -9.66
CA PHE A 106 15.22 -4.17 -9.43
C PHE A 106 15.77 -3.22 -8.35
N LYS A 107 16.80 -3.62 -7.59
CA LYS A 107 17.40 -2.80 -6.51
C LYS A 107 17.85 -1.39 -6.95
N GLY A 108 18.25 -1.22 -8.22
CA GLY A 108 18.64 0.08 -8.80
C GLY A 108 17.59 0.73 -9.69
N SER A 109 16.38 0.15 -9.76
CA SER A 109 15.30 0.63 -10.61
C SER A 109 14.41 1.63 -9.88
N LEU A 110 13.53 2.31 -10.61
CA LEU A 110 12.53 3.18 -10.00
C LEU A 110 11.56 2.40 -9.08
N LEU A 111 11.41 1.07 -9.23
CA LEU A 111 10.59 0.27 -8.31
C LEU A 111 11.09 0.26 -6.87
N ALA A 112 12.40 0.47 -6.66
CA ALA A 112 12.98 0.55 -5.33
C ALA A 112 12.64 1.86 -4.59
N LEU A 113 12.05 2.86 -5.28
CA LEU A 113 11.61 4.13 -4.69
C LEU A 113 10.23 4.03 -4.00
N PHE A 114 9.83 2.84 -3.56
CA PHE A 114 8.55 2.62 -2.89
C PHE A 114 8.30 3.51 -1.66
N PRO A 115 9.29 3.97 -0.85
CA PRO A 115 9.02 4.92 0.23
C PRO A 115 8.52 6.27 -0.29
N LEU A 116 9.03 6.72 -1.44
CA LEU A 116 8.59 7.96 -2.08
C LEU A 116 7.20 7.82 -2.68
N TYR A 117 6.88 6.65 -3.24
CA TYR A 117 5.54 6.32 -3.68
C TYR A 117 4.56 6.27 -2.51
N ALA A 118 4.93 5.64 -1.41
CA ALA A 118 4.12 5.60 -0.21
C ALA A 118 3.89 6.99 0.39
N PHE A 119 4.91 7.85 0.39
CA PHE A 119 4.78 9.25 0.79
C PHE A 119 3.89 10.07 -0.16
N SER A 120 4.03 9.89 -1.47
CA SER A 120 3.22 10.64 -2.44
C SER A 120 1.75 10.23 -2.42
N ALA A 121 1.44 8.98 -2.09
CA ALA A 121 0.08 8.50 -1.93
C ALA A 121 -0.72 9.26 -0.86
N ASN A 122 -0.05 9.77 0.19
CA ASN A 122 -0.68 10.64 1.18
C ASN A 122 -1.15 11.98 0.59
N ILE A 123 -0.55 12.42 -0.52
CA ILE A 123 -0.86 13.70 -1.18
C ILE A 123 -1.87 13.50 -2.32
N ILE A 124 -1.65 12.50 -3.17
CA ILE A 124 -2.42 12.32 -4.41
C ILE A 124 -3.44 11.18 -4.36
N THR A 125 -3.58 10.47 -3.24
CA THR A 125 -4.35 9.22 -3.01
C THR A 125 -3.59 7.92 -3.32
N ALA A 126 -3.98 6.83 -2.64
CA ALA A 126 -3.42 5.50 -2.85
C ALA A 126 -3.75 4.97 -4.25
N THR A 127 -4.97 5.21 -4.74
CA THR A 127 -5.40 4.86 -6.08
C THR A 127 -4.48 5.46 -7.13
N ALA A 128 -4.26 6.77 -7.08
CA ALA A 128 -3.50 7.48 -8.11
C ALA A 128 -2.04 7.04 -8.13
N MET A 129 -1.42 6.93 -6.96
CA MET A 129 -0.05 6.44 -6.89
C MET A 129 0.05 5.01 -7.41
N PHE A 130 -0.80 4.10 -6.96
CA PHE A 130 -0.66 2.69 -7.31
C PHE A 130 -1.02 2.44 -8.78
N ALA A 131 -2.24 2.80 -9.19
CA ALA A 131 -2.78 2.43 -10.49
C ALA A 131 -2.10 3.19 -11.63
N PHE A 132 -1.84 4.49 -11.46
CA PHE A 132 -1.27 5.32 -12.52
C PHE A 132 0.26 5.34 -12.53
N ILE A 133 0.93 5.30 -11.37
CA ILE A 133 2.39 5.40 -11.32
C ILE A 133 3.03 4.01 -11.21
N TRP A 134 2.70 3.25 -10.16
CA TRP A 134 3.45 2.04 -9.84
C TRP A 134 3.15 0.86 -10.79
N VAL A 135 1.88 0.61 -11.14
CA VAL A 135 1.50 -0.53 -12.00
C VAL A 135 2.14 -0.47 -13.40
N PRO A 136 2.12 0.65 -14.14
CA PRO A 136 2.80 0.72 -15.43
C PRO A 136 4.30 0.52 -15.32
N LEU A 137 4.91 1.05 -14.24
CA LEU A 137 6.32 0.91 -13.96
C LEU A 137 6.71 -0.54 -13.66
N SER A 138 5.92 -1.23 -12.84
CA SER A 138 6.16 -2.62 -12.47
C SER A 138 6.10 -3.53 -13.70
N LEU A 139 5.09 -3.35 -14.57
CA LEU A 139 4.97 -4.08 -15.83
C LEU A 139 6.13 -3.76 -16.80
N TYR A 140 6.57 -2.50 -16.86
CA TYR A 140 7.69 -2.09 -17.71
C TYR A 140 9.00 -2.79 -17.34
N TYR A 141 9.37 -2.79 -16.06
CA TYR A 141 10.59 -3.45 -15.60
C TYR A 141 10.46 -4.98 -15.68
N LYS A 142 9.30 -5.55 -15.32
CA LYS A 142 9.06 -7.00 -15.41
C LYS A 142 9.27 -7.54 -16.82
N LYS A 143 8.86 -6.80 -17.86
CA LYS A 143 9.06 -7.21 -19.27
C LYS A 143 10.50 -7.22 -19.73
N ARG A 144 11.37 -6.45 -19.07
CA ARG A 144 12.80 -6.35 -19.40
C ARG A 144 13.68 -7.23 -18.51
N ALA A 145 13.10 -7.77 -17.45
CA ALA A 145 13.78 -8.60 -16.49
C ALA A 145 14.10 -9.99 -17.06
N GLN A 146 15.27 -10.49 -16.71
CA GLN A 146 15.67 -11.88 -16.90
C GLN A 146 15.20 -12.73 -15.72
N LYS A 147 15.19 -14.06 -15.88
CA LYS A 147 14.76 -14.97 -14.79
C LYS A 147 15.55 -14.75 -13.48
N ALA A 148 16.86 -14.51 -13.59
CA ALA A 148 17.74 -14.28 -12.44
C ALA A 148 17.45 -12.96 -11.71
N ASP A 149 16.77 -12.02 -12.36
CA ASP A 149 16.43 -10.71 -11.78
C ASP A 149 15.33 -10.83 -10.72
N PHE A 150 14.52 -11.90 -10.80
CA PHE A 150 13.44 -12.17 -9.84
C PHE A 150 13.90 -12.80 -8.53
N ASN A 151 15.20 -13.12 -8.43
CA ASN A 151 15.76 -13.69 -7.22
C ASN A 151 15.74 -12.68 -6.08
N ILE A 152 15.37 -13.15 -4.91
CA ILE A 152 15.38 -12.39 -3.66
C ILE A 152 15.99 -13.29 -2.56
N THR A 153 16.62 -12.67 -1.56
CA THR A 153 17.22 -13.40 -0.44
C THR A 153 16.30 -13.39 0.79
N LEU A 154 16.43 -14.39 1.67
CA LEU A 154 15.65 -14.43 2.92
C LEU A 154 15.80 -13.14 3.76
N PRO A 155 17.02 -12.58 3.95
CA PRO A 155 17.18 -11.32 4.68
C PRO A 155 16.45 -10.15 4.03
N ASP A 156 16.47 -10.05 2.70
CA ASP A 156 15.73 -9.02 1.96
C ASP A 156 14.21 -9.15 2.21
N VAL A 157 13.67 -10.36 2.25
CA VAL A 157 12.23 -10.62 2.46
C VAL A 157 11.79 -10.24 3.87
N TYR A 158 12.37 -10.85 4.90
CA TYR A 158 11.96 -10.57 6.28
C TYR A 158 12.37 -9.19 6.75
N GLY A 159 13.52 -8.68 6.29
CA GLY A 159 13.95 -7.32 6.57
C GLY A 159 12.99 -6.27 6.01
N SER A 160 12.51 -6.47 4.79
CA SER A 160 11.50 -5.59 4.19
C SER A 160 10.17 -5.68 4.92
N LEU A 161 9.67 -6.89 5.19
CA LEU A 161 8.41 -7.08 5.92
C LEU A 161 8.46 -6.41 7.30
N VAL A 162 9.46 -6.73 8.12
CA VAL A 162 9.58 -6.19 9.48
C VAL A 162 9.81 -4.68 9.46
N GLY A 163 10.64 -4.19 8.52
CA GLY A 163 10.83 -2.76 8.34
C GLY A 163 9.53 -2.02 8.03
N VAL A 164 8.70 -2.56 7.13
CA VAL A 164 7.37 -1.97 6.82
C VAL A 164 6.40 -2.12 7.99
N LEU A 165 6.37 -3.26 8.68
CA LEU A 165 5.51 -3.45 9.85
C LEU A 165 5.85 -2.49 10.99
N VAL A 166 7.14 -2.28 11.28
CA VAL A 166 7.58 -1.36 12.34
C VAL A 166 7.40 0.09 11.90
N ALA A 167 7.78 0.44 10.67
CA ALA A 167 7.63 1.80 10.18
C ALA A 167 6.16 2.19 10.06
N TYR A 168 5.33 1.38 9.40
CA TYR A 168 3.97 1.74 8.99
C TYR A 168 2.88 0.97 9.73
N GLY A 169 3.03 -0.34 9.88
CA GLY A 169 2.03 -1.18 10.53
C GLY A 169 1.76 -0.79 11.99
N LEU A 170 2.83 -0.59 12.77
CA LEU A 170 2.74 -0.29 14.20
C LEU A 170 2.13 1.11 14.46
N PRO A 171 2.55 2.20 13.82
CA PRO A 171 1.87 3.49 13.97
C PRO A 171 0.41 3.46 13.54
N THR A 172 0.10 2.74 12.45
CA THR A 172 -1.29 2.57 12.00
C THR A 172 -2.13 1.82 13.05
N ALA A 173 -1.61 0.73 13.61
CA ALA A 173 -2.29 0.00 14.67
C ALA A 173 -2.48 0.85 15.94
N LEU A 174 -1.49 1.69 16.28
CA LEU A 174 -1.58 2.61 17.42
C LEU A 174 -2.70 3.64 17.22
N LEU A 175 -2.85 4.22 16.02
CA LEU A 175 -3.91 5.18 15.69
C LEU A 175 -5.32 4.62 15.90
N PHE A 176 -5.54 3.34 15.63
CA PHE A 176 -6.84 2.68 15.84
C PHE A 176 -6.96 1.98 17.21
N SER A 177 -5.95 2.13 18.08
CA SER A 177 -5.95 1.51 19.41
C SER A 177 -6.77 2.35 20.41
N PRO A 178 -7.34 1.74 21.46
CA PRO A 178 -8.03 2.48 22.52
C PRO A 178 -7.10 3.38 23.35
N LEU A 179 -5.78 3.34 23.11
CA LEU A 179 -4.81 4.22 23.77
C LEU A 179 -4.85 5.64 23.20
N VAL A 180 -5.33 5.81 21.97
CA VAL A 180 -5.47 7.11 21.31
C VAL A 180 -6.91 7.55 21.45
N GLN A 181 -7.14 8.55 22.31
CA GLN A 181 -8.48 9.09 22.52
C GLN A 181 -8.90 9.96 21.32
N PRO A 182 -10.15 9.84 20.83
CA PRO A 182 -10.69 10.74 19.82
C PRO A 182 -10.58 12.20 20.24
N ASP A 183 -10.32 13.09 19.28
CA ASP A 183 -10.14 14.54 19.45
C ASP A 183 -8.98 14.96 20.35
N SER A 184 -8.13 14.01 20.77
CA SER A 184 -6.98 14.31 21.61
C SER A 184 -5.84 14.91 20.81
N ARG A 185 -4.99 15.69 21.48
CA ARG A 185 -3.73 16.18 20.88
C ARG A 185 -2.83 15.03 20.41
N LEU A 186 -2.83 13.91 21.13
CA LEU A 186 -2.06 12.73 20.76
C LEU A 186 -2.53 12.17 19.41
N GLU A 187 -3.84 12.10 19.16
CA GLU A 187 -4.40 11.66 17.89
C GLU A 187 -3.92 12.54 16.72
N GLN A 188 -4.04 13.86 16.88
CA GLN A 188 -3.61 14.82 15.86
C GLN A 188 -2.10 14.72 15.58
N ASP A 189 -1.29 14.58 16.63
CA ASP A 189 0.17 14.43 16.52
C ASP A 189 0.56 13.13 15.82
N LEU A 190 -0.16 12.03 16.11
CA LEU A 190 0.04 10.75 15.45
C LEU A 190 -0.38 10.81 13.99
N TRP A 191 -1.54 11.39 13.64
CA TRP A 191 -1.96 11.55 12.24
C TRP A 191 -0.98 12.41 11.43
N ALA A 192 -0.49 13.50 12.02
CA ALA A 192 0.49 14.37 11.37
C ALA A 192 1.83 13.64 11.14
N SER A 193 2.31 12.93 12.16
CA SER A 193 3.55 12.14 12.07
C SER A 193 3.41 10.99 11.08
N TRP A 194 2.22 10.37 11.03
CA TRP A 194 1.91 9.26 10.14
C TRP A 194 2.02 9.64 8.65
N GLN A 195 1.79 10.91 8.29
CA GLN A 195 1.97 11.37 6.90
C GLN A 195 3.42 11.21 6.40
N PHE A 196 4.41 11.20 7.32
CA PHE A 196 5.84 11.07 7.00
C PHE A 196 6.42 9.68 7.29
N VAL A 197 5.64 8.81 7.94
CA VAL A 197 6.04 7.45 8.31
C VAL A 197 6.65 6.64 7.14
N PRO A 198 6.16 6.75 5.89
CA PRO A 198 6.80 6.07 4.76
C PRO A 198 8.30 6.33 4.63
N LEU A 199 8.78 7.53 4.99
CA LEU A 199 10.19 7.88 4.92
C LEU A 199 11.05 7.14 5.96
N LEU A 200 10.46 6.68 7.06
CA LEU A 200 11.15 5.87 8.08
C LEU A 200 11.51 4.47 7.57
N MET A 201 10.88 4.00 6.49
CA MET A 201 11.23 2.72 5.87
C MET A 201 12.66 2.73 5.30
N VAL A 202 13.15 3.89 4.85
CA VAL A 202 14.48 4.04 4.23
C VAL A 202 15.60 3.59 5.18
N PRO A 203 15.68 4.05 6.45
CA PRO A 203 16.68 3.55 7.39
C PRO A 203 16.30 2.20 8.03
N LEU A 204 15.01 1.91 8.24
CA LEU A 204 14.59 0.72 8.99
C LEU A 204 14.77 -0.57 8.20
N ILE A 205 14.47 -0.58 6.90
CA ILE A 205 14.58 -1.81 6.09
C ILE A 205 16.03 -2.31 6.02
N PRO A 206 17.04 -1.49 5.69
CA PRO A 206 18.45 -1.93 5.72
C PRO A 206 18.90 -2.41 7.11
N LEU A 207 18.41 -1.77 8.19
CA LEU A 207 18.69 -2.19 9.56
C LEU A 207 18.19 -3.62 9.81
N PHE A 208 16.94 -3.91 9.44
CA PHE A 208 16.37 -5.25 9.62
C PHE A 208 16.95 -6.28 8.65
N ILE A 209 17.28 -5.90 7.40
CA ILE A 209 18.01 -6.79 6.48
C ILE A 209 19.33 -7.24 7.12
N LYS A 210 20.07 -6.31 7.74
CA LYS A 210 21.31 -6.65 8.46
C LYS A 210 21.04 -7.56 9.66
N PHE A 211 19.94 -7.36 10.38
CA PHE A 211 19.55 -8.22 11.50
C PHE A 211 19.23 -9.66 11.07
N PHE A 212 18.55 -9.83 9.93
CA PHE A 212 18.22 -11.16 9.38
C PHE A 212 19.35 -11.80 8.57
N CYS A 213 20.46 -11.08 8.33
CA CYS A 213 21.67 -11.61 7.72
C CYS A 213 22.46 -12.44 8.75
N GLN A 214 21.95 -13.63 9.05
CA GLN A 214 22.61 -14.59 9.95
C GLN A 214 23.35 -15.66 9.16
N PRO A 215 24.42 -16.26 9.71
CA PRO A 215 25.14 -17.35 9.04
C PRO A 215 24.20 -18.50 8.70
N SER A 216 24.12 -18.89 7.43
CA SER A 216 23.26 -19.97 6.99
C SER A 216 24.04 -21.28 6.90
N THR A 217 23.36 -22.42 7.09
CA THR A 217 23.96 -23.73 6.80
C THR A 217 24.30 -23.86 5.31
N ILE A 218 23.64 -23.08 4.45
CA ILE A 218 23.88 -22.98 3.01
C ILE A 218 25.29 -22.44 2.71
N ASP A 219 25.88 -21.62 3.59
CA ASP A 219 27.23 -21.09 3.40
C ASP A 219 28.31 -22.17 3.39
N ARG A 220 28.03 -23.33 4.01
CA ARG A 220 28.95 -24.48 4.10
C ARG A 220 28.94 -25.37 2.85
N VAL A 221 28.08 -25.08 1.87
CA VAL A 221 28.00 -25.85 0.62
C VAL A 221 29.12 -25.42 -0.33
N ASP A 222 30.02 -26.35 -0.66
CA ASP A 222 31.19 -26.10 -1.51
C ASP A 222 30.82 -25.75 -2.95
N ASP A 223 29.79 -26.42 -3.51
CA ASP A 223 29.30 -26.14 -4.87
C ASP A 223 28.57 -24.79 -4.91
N LYS A 224 29.20 -23.80 -5.54
CA LYS A 224 28.64 -22.46 -5.72
C LYS A 224 27.30 -22.46 -6.45
N ALA A 225 27.11 -23.32 -7.45
CA ALA A 225 25.86 -23.36 -8.22
C ALA A 225 24.72 -23.94 -7.39
N LEU A 226 24.98 -25.00 -6.62
CA LEU A 226 24.03 -25.55 -5.66
C LEU A 226 23.69 -24.53 -4.58
N ARG A 227 24.70 -23.85 -4.03
CA ARG A 227 24.54 -22.82 -3.01
C ARG A 227 23.63 -21.67 -3.47
N GLU A 228 23.84 -21.16 -4.68
CA GLU A 228 22.98 -20.12 -5.25
C GLU A 228 21.53 -20.59 -5.42
N ARG A 229 21.29 -21.84 -5.83
CA ARG A 229 19.94 -22.41 -5.94
C ARG A 229 19.25 -22.54 -4.58
N LEU A 230 19.98 -22.96 -3.55
CA LEU A 230 19.46 -23.07 -2.20
C LEU A 230 19.03 -21.69 -1.65
N TYR A 231 19.82 -20.65 -1.89
CA TYR A 231 19.45 -19.28 -1.51
C TYR A 231 18.19 -18.77 -2.21
N VAL A 232 18.03 -19.08 -3.49
CA VAL A 232 16.81 -18.72 -4.23
C VAL A 232 15.59 -19.46 -3.67
N ALA A 233 15.73 -20.76 -3.38
CA ALA A 233 14.67 -21.56 -2.80
C ALA A 233 14.26 -21.07 -1.39
N GLU A 234 15.24 -20.71 -0.56
CA GLU A 234 15.00 -20.15 0.78
C GLU A 234 14.30 -18.78 0.71
N GLY A 235 14.74 -17.90 -0.18
CA GLY A 235 14.07 -16.62 -0.43
C GLY A 235 12.64 -16.77 -0.94
N LYS A 236 12.37 -17.80 -1.76
CA LYS A 236 11.01 -18.15 -2.23
C LYS A 236 10.09 -18.55 -1.09
N ASP A 237 10.54 -19.50 -0.28
CA ASP A 237 9.78 -20.02 0.85
C ASP A 237 9.46 -18.89 1.84
N ALA A 238 10.43 -17.98 2.09
CA ALA A 238 10.20 -16.77 2.86
C ALA A 238 9.11 -15.89 2.22
N LEU A 239 9.18 -15.60 0.91
CA LEU A 239 8.17 -14.79 0.21
C LEU A 239 6.76 -15.40 0.33
N GLU A 240 6.64 -16.70 0.08
CA GLU A 240 5.37 -17.43 0.16
C GLU A 240 4.78 -17.35 1.57
N LYS A 241 5.59 -17.54 2.61
CA LYS A 241 5.17 -17.37 4.01
C LYS A 241 4.73 -15.95 4.32
N VAL A 242 5.46 -14.93 3.83
CA VAL A 242 5.09 -13.53 4.03
C VAL A 242 3.74 -13.22 3.38
N TYR A 243 3.53 -13.61 2.11
CA TYR A 243 2.25 -13.38 1.43
C TYR A 243 1.09 -14.13 2.07
N LEU A 244 1.30 -15.38 2.50
CA LEU A 244 0.28 -16.13 3.22
C LEU A 244 -0.08 -15.44 4.54
N THR A 245 0.93 -14.99 5.29
CA THR A 245 0.73 -14.30 6.59
C THR A 245 0.00 -12.98 6.39
N LEU A 246 0.40 -12.17 5.42
CA LEU A 246 -0.30 -10.93 5.07
C LEU A 246 -1.75 -11.21 4.66
N GLY A 247 -1.98 -12.27 3.88
CA GLY A 247 -3.32 -12.69 3.47
C GLY A 247 -4.22 -12.99 4.67
N ILE A 248 -3.73 -13.81 5.60
CA ILE A 248 -4.47 -14.20 6.81
C ILE A 248 -4.73 -12.98 7.72
N VAL A 249 -3.70 -12.18 8.01
CA VAL A 249 -3.83 -11.01 8.90
C VAL A 249 -4.82 -10.00 8.32
N ASN A 250 -4.73 -9.71 7.02
CA ASN A 250 -5.65 -8.75 6.39
C ASN A 250 -7.07 -9.30 6.27
N MET A 251 -7.24 -10.62 6.10
CA MET A 251 -8.56 -11.25 6.13
C MET A 251 -9.20 -11.09 7.52
N LEU A 252 -8.41 -11.25 8.60
CA LEU A 252 -8.87 -11.02 9.97
C LEU A 252 -9.23 -9.54 10.21
N ILE A 253 -8.43 -8.59 9.71
CA ILE A 253 -8.74 -7.16 9.76
C ILE A 253 -10.06 -6.89 9.02
N TYR A 254 -10.23 -7.44 7.82
CA TYR A 254 -11.44 -7.26 7.01
C TYR A 254 -12.69 -7.75 7.72
N PHE A 255 -12.68 -9.00 8.20
CA PHE A 255 -13.83 -9.56 8.94
C PHE A 255 -14.02 -8.88 10.30
N GLY A 256 -12.96 -8.46 10.98
CA GLY A 256 -13.04 -7.72 12.24
C GLY A 256 -13.74 -6.37 12.06
N MET A 257 -13.41 -5.63 10.99
CA MET A 257 -14.07 -4.36 10.67
C MET A 257 -15.53 -4.58 10.26
N TYR A 258 -15.80 -5.61 9.45
CA TYR A 258 -17.17 -5.99 9.10
C TYR A 258 -18.00 -6.31 10.35
N LEU A 259 -17.48 -7.14 11.25
CA LEU A 259 -18.16 -7.53 12.48
C LEU A 259 -18.39 -6.32 13.39
N LYS A 260 -17.42 -5.42 13.50
CA LYS A 260 -17.54 -4.18 14.29
C LYS A 260 -18.73 -3.33 13.80
N VAL A 261 -18.86 -3.15 12.49
CA VAL A 261 -19.98 -2.40 11.88
C VAL A 261 -21.31 -3.15 12.07
N ALA A 262 -21.32 -4.47 11.85
CA ALA A 262 -22.52 -5.29 11.99
C ALA A 262 -23.04 -5.30 13.44
N LEU A 263 -22.16 -5.32 14.44
CA LEU A 263 -22.52 -5.24 15.86
C LEU A 263 -23.13 -3.89 16.26
N GLN A 264 -22.89 -2.84 15.48
CA GLN A 264 -23.53 -1.53 15.64
C GLN A 264 -24.92 -1.47 14.98
N GLY A 265 -25.40 -2.57 14.39
CA GLY A 265 -26.71 -2.66 13.74
C GLY A 265 -26.73 -2.00 12.35
N ILE A 266 -25.57 -1.72 11.77
CA ILE A 266 -25.47 -1.00 10.50
C ILE A 266 -25.47 -1.98 9.33
N HIS A 267 -26.45 -1.84 8.44
CA HIS A 267 -26.48 -2.55 7.16
C HIS A 267 -25.50 -1.91 6.18
N ILE A 268 -24.32 -2.52 6.02
CA ILE A 268 -23.21 -2.00 5.23
C ILE A 268 -23.64 -1.59 3.81
N TRP A 269 -24.47 -2.38 3.14
CA TRP A 269 -24.91 -2.06 1.78
C TRP A 269 -25.73 -0.78 1.71
N ASP A 270 -26.68 -0.60 2.62
CA ASP A 270 -27.51 0.61 2.66
C ASP A 270 -26.65 1.82 2.99
N SER A 271 -25.72 1.68 3.95
CA SER A 271 -24.78 2.74 4.32
C SER A 271 -23.85 3.14 3.18
N LEU A 272 -23.35 2.18 2.39
CA LEU A 272 -22.51 2.46 1.22
C LEU A 272 -23.30 3.21 0.14
N VAL A 273 -24.55 2.82 -0.12
CA VAL A 273 -25.42 3.51 -1.09
C VAL A 273 -25.74 4.93 -0.63
N LEU A 274 -26.07 5.10 0.65
CA LEU A 274 -26.32 6.41 1.25
C LEU A 274 -25.08 7.30 1.18
N LEU A 275 -23.91 6.77 1.56
CA LEU A 275 -22.64 7.50 1.54
C LEU A 275 -22.26 7.91 0.11
N TYR A 276 -22.45 7.02 -0.87
CA TYR A 276 -22.18 7.34 -2.28
C TYR A 276 -23.03 8.53 -2.77
N ARG A 277 -24.31 8.55 -2.38
CA ARG A 277 -25.29 9.60 -2.73
C ARG A 277 -25.28 10.80 -1.79
N ALA A 278 -24.43 10.82 -0.76
CA ALA A 278 -24.45 11.85 0.26
C ALA A 278 -24.35 13.27 -0.33
N PRO A 279 -23.42 13.61 -1.24
CA PRO A 279 -23.22 15.00 -1.70
C PRO A 279 -24.48 15.68 -2.25
N ASP A 280 -25.38 14.90 -2.87
CA ASP A 280 -26.61 15.41 -3.48
C ASP A 280 -27.78 15.50 -2.48
N ASN A 281 -27.67 14.89 -1.30
CA ASN A 281 -28.75 14.71 -0.34
C ASN A 281 -28.45 15.28 1.06
N LEU A 282 -27.39 16.09 1.19
CA LEU A 282 -27.04 16.71 2.47
C LEU A 282 -28.05 17.81 2.84
N PRO A 283 -28.68 17.75 4.03
CA PRO A 283 -29.46 18.88 4.53
C PRO A 283 -28.66 20.18 4.61
N ALA A 284 -29.31 21.31 4.36
CA ALA A 284 -28.66 22.63 4.33
C ALA A 284 -28.13 23.10 5.71
N THR A 285 -28.47 22.41 6.80
CA THR A 285 -28.17 22.80 8.19
C THR A 285 -27.19 21.86 8.89
N ILE A 286 -26.38 21.10 8.14
CA ILE A 286 -25.39 20.19 8.74
C ILE A 286 -24.25 20.99 9.37
N THR A 287 -23.80 20.55 10.55
CA THR A 287 -22.65 21.17 11.22
C THR A 287 -21.36 20.90 10.44
N PHE A 288 -20.35 21.75 10.61
CA PHE A 288 -19.06 21.55 9.92
C PHE A 288 -18.42 20.19 10.26
N GLY A 289 -18.49 19.76 11.51
CA GLY A 289 -17.95 18.47 11.96
C GLY A 289 -18.65 17.29 11.28
N ASP A 290 -19.98 17.26 11.30
CA ASP A 290 -20.76 16.19 10.66
C ASP A 290 -20.54 16.17 9.13
N LEU A 291 -20.46 17.34 8.51
CA LEU A 291 -20.14 17.46 7.08
C LEU A 291 -18.74 16.91 6.79
N GLY A 292 -17.76 17.26 7.63
CA GLY A 292 -16.38 16.77 7.54
C GLY A 292 -16.29 15.26 7.67
N GLN A 293 -17.03 14.66 8.61
CA GLN A 293 -17.12 13.21 8.79
C GLN A 293 -17.69 12.52 7.55
N ILE A 294 -18.83 12.97 7.03
CA ILE A 294 -19.47 12.37 5.85
C ILE A 294 -18.58 12.49 4.61
N VAL A 295 -18.04 13.69 4.35
CA VAL A 295 -17.19 13.95 3.18
C VAL A 295 -15.90 13.14 3.27
N SER A 296 -15.22 13.15 4.41
CA SER A 296 -13.96 12.42 4.59
C SER A 296 -14.15 10.91 4.49
N THR A 297 -15.24 10.39 5.06
CA THR A 297 -15.62 8.98 4.94
C THR A 297 -15.87 8.57 3.49
N ARG A 298 -16.55 9.44 2.72
CA ARG A 298 -16.77 9.21 1.28
C ARG A 298 -15.46 9.22 0.50
N ILE A 299 -14.53 10.13 0.81
CA ILE A 299 -13.18 10.15 0.21
C ILE A 299 -12.46 8.82 0.44
N MET A 300 -12.42 8.34 1.69
CA MET A 300 -11.76 7.07 2.04
C MET A 300 -12.40 5.88 1.33
N MET A 301 -13.73 5.85 1.24
CA MET A 301 -14.45 4.82 0.50
C MET A 301 -14.09 4.83 -0.99
N ILE A 302 -14.08 6.01 -1.63
CA ILE A 302 -13.79 6.13 -3.06
C ILE A 302 -12.34 5.78 -3.38
N ASP A 303 -11.40 6.20 -2.53
CA ASP A 303 -10.01 5.81 -2.70
C ASP A 303 -9.84 4.30 -2.47
N LEU A 304 -10.53 3.71 -1.49
CA LEU A 304 -10.51 2.25 -1.29
C LEU A 304 -11.06 1.49 -2.50
N VAL A 305 -12.16 1.95 -3.09
CA VAL A 305 -12.75 1.34 -4.31
C VAL A 305 -11.83 1.52 -5.51
N GLY A 306 -11.35 2.74 -5.76
CA GLY A 306 -10.43 3.04 -6.84
C GLY A 306 -9.14 2.23 -6.74
N PHE A 307 -8.61 2.10 -5.52
CA PHE A 307 -7.39 1.38 -5.25
C PHE A 307 -7.60 -0.13 -5.45
N SER A 308 -8.75 -0.65 -5.01
CA SER A 308 -9.17 -2.03 -5.28
C SER A 308 -9.27 -2.32 -6.78
N LEU A 309 -9.83 -1.41 -7.57
CA LEU A 309 -9.84 -1.52 -9.04
C LEU A 309 -8.42 -1.49 -9.63
N GLY A 310 -7.54 -0.65 -9.09
CA GLY A 310 -6.12 -0.64 -9.45
C GLY A 310 -5.43 -1.99 -9.22
N LEU A 311 -5.71 -2.63 -8.08
CA LEU A 311 -5.23 -3.98 -7.76
C LEU A 311 -5.75 -5.02 -8.75
N LEU A 312 -7.03 -4.94 -9.13
CA LEU A 312 -7.60 -5.81 -10.17
C LEU A 312 -6.87 -5.62 -11.50
N VAL A 313 -6.73 -4.37 -11.98
CA VAL A 313 -6.00 -4.07 -13.23
C VAL A 313 -4.59 -4.66 -13.19
N TRP A 314 -3.87 -4.50 -12.07
CA TRP A 314 -2.55 -5.10 -11.91
C TRP A 314 -2.60 -6.63 -12.05
N THR A 315 -3.52 -7.31 -11.36
CA THR A 315 -3.63 -8.79 -11.43
C THR A 315 -4.04 -9.30 -12.81
N PHE A 316 -4.92 -8.58 -13.52
CA PHE A 316 -5.32 -8.90 -14.89
C PHE A 316 -4.13 -8.81 -15.86
N LEU A 317 -3.33 -7.75 -15.75
CA LEU A 317 -2.20 -7.51 -16.64
C LEU A 317 -0.98 -8.37 -16.29
N ASP A 318 -0.75 -8.63 -14.99
CA ASP A 318 0.41 -9.38 -14.53
C ASP A 318 0.20 -10.90 -14.56
N GLY A 319 -0.98 -11.37 -14.16
CA GLY A 319 -1.33 -12.79 -14.03
C GLY A 319 -2.25 -13.34 -15.12
N GLY A 320 -2.79 -12.47 -15.99
CA GLY A 320 -3.75 -12.80 -17.02
C GLY A 320 -5.21 -12.81 -16.53
N VAL A 321 -6.13 -13.03 -17.48
CA VAL A 321 -7.58 -12.91 -17.27
C VAL A 321 -8.10 -13.80 -16.15
N LEU A 322 -7.67 -15.06 -16.08
CA LEU A 322 -8.14 -15.99 -15.06
C LEU A 322 -7.75 -15.54 -13.64
N ALA A 323 -6.52 -15.03 -13.48
CA ALA A 323 -6.07 -14.53 -12.19
C ALA A 323 -6.85 -13.28 -11.78
N GLY A 324 -7.03 -12.34 -12.70
CA GLY A 324 -7.83 -11.13 -12.46
C GLY A 324 -9.28 -11.45 -12.09
N LEU A 325 -9.93 -12.40 -12.78
CA LEU A 325 -11.29 -12.84 -12.44
C LEU A 325 -11.37 -13.53 -11.07
N THR A 326 -10.37 -14.34 -10.74
CA THR A 326 -10.30 -14.99 -9.42
C THR A 326 -10.19 -13.95 -8.32
N VAL A 327 -9.30 -12.97 -8.48
CA VAL A 327 -9.14 -11.87 -7.52
C VAL A 327 -10.41 -11.03 -7.42
N ALA A 328 -11.04 -10.69 -8.55
CA ALA A 328 -12.30 -9.96 -8.58
C ALA A 328 -13.44 -10.68 -7.84
N PHE A 329 -13.48 -12.01 -7.92
CA PHE A 329 -14.49 -12.82 -7.25
C PHE A 329 -14.24 -12.93 -5.73
N ILE A 330 -12.99 -13.14 -5.30
CA ILE A 330 -12.67 -13.33 -3.86
C ILE A 330 -12.57 -12.00 -3.10
N MET A 331 -12.18 -10.91 -3.76
CA MET A 331 -11.93 -9.61 -3.12
C MET A 331 -13.12 -9.08 -2.31
N PRO A 332 -14.38 -9.17 -2.75
CA PRO A 332 -15.54 -8.79 -1.94
C PRO A 332 -15.78 -9.68 -0.72
N ILE A 333 -15.22 -10.90 -0.69
CA ILE A 333 -15.46 -11.88 0.38
C ILE A 333 -14.42 -11.75 1.49
N ILE A 334 -13.14 -11.63 1.12
CA ILE A 334 -12.00 -11.64 2.06
C ILE A 334 -11.30 -10.28 2.18
N GLY A 335 -11.73 -9.29 1.40
CA GLY A 335 -11.12 -7.97 1.30
C GLY A 335 -10.01 -7.87 0.24
N PRO A 336 -9.74 -6.66 -0.28
CA PRO A 336 -8.76 -6.43 -1.35
C PRO A 336 -7.33 -6.80 -0.96
N SER A 337 -6.95 -6.47 0.28
CA SER A 337 -5.61 -6.75 0.81
C SER A 337 -5.32 -8.26 0.94
N ALA A 338 -6.29 -9.04 1.42
CA ALA A 338 -6.12 -10.49 1.53
C ALA A 338 -6.10 -11.13 0.13
N ALA A 339 -7.01 -10.71 -0.75
CA ALA A 339 -7.08 -11.21 -2.12
C ALA A 339 -5.78 -11.01 -2.90
N ILE A 340 -5.18 -9.81 -2.80
CA ILE A 340 -3.92 -9.52 -3.48
C ILE A 340 -2.73 -10.29 -2.88
N SER A 341 -2.75 -10.52 -1.57
CA SER A 341 -1.73 -11.33 -0.89
C SER A 341 -1.78 -12.79 -1.37
N PHE A 342 -2.96 -13.41 -1.43
CA PHE A 342 -3.13 -14.77 -1.95
C PHE A 342 -2.80 -14.88 -3.45
N TYR A 343 -3.15 -13.87 -4.24
CA TYR A 343 -2.70 -13.80 -5.63
C TYR A 343 -1.16 -13.74 -5.73
N SER A 344 -0.51 -12.96 -4.87
CA SER A 344 0.95 -12.84 -4.86
C SER A 344 1.62 -14.14 -4.45
N TYR A 345 1.09 -14.84 -3.44
CA TYR A 345 1.47 -16.21 -3.10
C TYR A 345 1.37 -17.16 -4.30
N TYR A 346 0.21 -17.17 -4.98
CA TYR A 346 0.01 -17.99 -6.18
C TYR A 346 0.99 -17.62 -7.32
N ARG A 347 1.24 -16.33 -7.51
CA ARG A 347 2.13 -15.79 -8.55
C ARG A 347 3.59 -16.22 -8.36
N GLU A 348 4.11 -16.24 -7.13
CA GLU A 348 5.50 -16.66 -6.88
C GLU A 348 5.78 -18.09 -7.32
N SER A 349 4.81 -18.99 -7.12
CA SER A 349 4.93 -20.38 -7.58
C SER A 349 5.20 -20.45 -9.10
N LYS A 350 4.59 -19.57 -9.90
CA LYS A 350 4.79 -19.50 -11.35
C LYS A 350 6.12 -18.87 -11.73
N ILE A 351 6.49 -17.77 -11.10
CA ILE A 351 7.72 -17.02 -11.43
C ILE A 351 8.95 -17.90 -11.22
N GLN A 352 9.01 -18.63 -10.10
CA GLN A 352 10.21 -19.37 -9.74
C GLN A 352 10.29 -20.78 -10.34
N ASN A 353 9.15 -21.43 -10.65
CA ASN A 353 9.18 -22.68 -11.43
C ASN A 353 9.82 -22.46 -12.82
N LEU A 354 9.66 -21.26 -13.39
CA LEU A 354 10.35 -20.88 -14.63
C LEU A 354 11.87 -20.68 -14.42
N ALA A 355 12.31 -20.23 -13.24
CA ALA A 355 13.72 -20.00 -12.93
C ALA A 355 14.50 -21.30 -12.62
N ALA A 356 13.86 -22.28 -11.98
CA ALA A 356 14.49 -23.54 -11.59
C ALA A 356 14.70 -24.55 -12.74
N MET A 357 13.95 -24.44 -13.85
CA MET A 357 13.97 -25.43 -14.94
C MET A 357 15.15 -25.36 -15.90
N ASN A 358 15.99 -24.33 -15.85
CA ASN A 358 17.17 -24.24 -16.71
C ASN A 358 18.43 -24.32 -15.84
N PRO A 359 19.10 -25.48 -15.72
CA PRO A 359 20.50 -25.46 -15.33
C PRO A 359 21.23 -24.52 -16.32
N PRO A 360 22.22 -23.73 -15.87
CA PRO A 360 23.12 -23.10 -16.82
C PRO A 360 23.64 -24.24 -17.69
N THR A 361 23.26 -24.24 -18.96
CA THR A 361 23.90 -25.09 -19.95
C THR A 361 25.34 -24.70 -19.87
N ASP A 362 26.17 -25.58 -19.30
CA ASP A 362 27.61 -25.49 -19.38
C ASP A 362 27.90 -25.17 -20.84
N LYS A 363 28.30 -23.93 -21.13
CA LYS A 363 28.95 -23.63 -22.39
C LYS A 363 30.13 -24.57 -22.38
N PRO A 364 30.21 -25.57 -23.29
CA PRO A 364 31.31 -26.50 -23.29
C PRO A 364 32.56 -25.63 -23.35
N SER A 365 33.35 -25.69 -22.27
CA SER A 365 34.63 -25.01 -22.21
C SER A 365 35.40 -25.50 -23.41
N SER A 366 35.49 -24.67 -24.44
CA SER A 366 36.34 -24.95 -25.59
C SER A 366 37.77 -24.79 -25.11
N SER A 367 38.27 -25.80 -24.38
CA SER A 367 39.67 -26.03 -24.12
C SER A 367 40.30 -26.35 -25.48
N ARG A 368 40.54 -25.30 -26.25
CA ARG A 368 41.36 -25.34 -27.46
C ARG A 368 42.79 -25.54 -26.97
N GLN A 369 43.11 -26.81 -26.72
CA GLN A 369 44.43 -27.31 -26.38
C GLN A 369 45.35 -26.96 -27.56
N LYS A 370 46.06 -25.84 -27.48
CA LYS A 370 47.13 -25.49 -28.42
C LYS A 370 48.25 -26.52 -28.20
N ARG A 371 48.28 -27.58 -29.00
CA ARG A 371 49.51 -28.34 -29.25
C ARG A 371 50.49 -27.40 -29.95
N LYS A 372 51.56 -27.02 -29.25
CA LYS A 372 52.79 -26.55 -29.89
C LYS A 372 53.48 -27.79 -30.45
N LEU A 373 53.70 -27.79 -31.77
CA LEU A 373 54.71 -28.61 -32.45
C LEU A 373 56.05 -27.87 -32.36
#